data_AF-A0A6G3X3Y6-F1
#
_entry.id   AF-A0A6G3X3Y6-F1
#
_cell.length_a   1.000
_cell.length_b   1.000
_cell.length_c   1.000
_cell.angle_alpha   90.00
_cell.angle_beta   90.00
_cell.angle_gamma   90.00
#
_symmetry.space_group_name_H-M   'P 1'
#
loop_
_entity.id
_entity.type
_entity.pdbx_description
1 polymer ?
#
loop_
_entity_poly.entity_id
_entity_poly.type
_entity_poly.pdbx_seq_one_letter_code
_entity_poly.pdbx_strand_id
1 'polypeptide(L)'
;DDGLIVPPLLAVCAAELLERVDALADDLFRKITTEVAPYARLSDEIMADVRDFNERNLREQLTCMAHHRPVRTDSTRQSVRRRATQGVPLDAVLHAFLIGYRLLADALIDRAKQRPGTTMDDVAQASMALWSLLDAASRTVNDVYRDTLVSLAR
;
A
#
# COMPACT_ATOMS: atom_id res chain seq x y z
N ASP A 1 -5.58 -9.46 -12.44
CA ASP A 1 -5.35 -9.97 -11.08
C ASP A 1 -6.71 -10.01 -10.41
N ASP A 2 -7.16 -11.19 -9.99
CA ASP A 2 -8.51 -11.39 -9.43
C ASP A 2 -8.69 -10.68 -8.07
N GLY A 3 -7.58 -10.22 -7.47
CA GLY A 3 -7.53 -9.47 -6.23
C GLY A 3 -7.70 -10.36 -5.00
N LEU A 4 -7.49 -9.79 -3.82
CA LEU A 4 -7.56 -10.53 -2.55
C LEU A 4 -8.72 -10.03 -1.69
N ILE A 5 -9.59 -10.95 -1.26
CA ILE A 5 -10.64 -10.67 -0.28
C ILE A 5 -10.07 -10.86 1.13
N VAL A 6 -10.21 -9.85 1.97
CA VAL A 6 -9.69 -9.87 3.35
C VAL A 6 -10.69 -10.47 4.34
N PRO A 7 -10.24 -11.01 5.48
CA PRO A 7 -11.10 -11.50 6.55
C PRO A 7 -12.08 -10.41 7.06
N PRO A 8 -13.27 -10.80 7.57
CA PRO A 8 -14.28 -9.86 8.05
C PRO A 8 -13.77 -8.87 9.10
N LEU A 9 -12.86 -9.31 9.98
CA LEU A 9 -12.24 -8.44 10.99
C LEU A 9 -11.53 -7.23 10.36
N LEU A 10 -10.80 -7.44 9.27
CA LEU A 10 -10.12 -6.36 8.55
C LEU A 10 -11.09 -5.44 7.82
N ALA A 11 -12.22 -5.96 7.32
CA ALA A 11 -13.24 -5.13 6.67
C ALA A 11 -13.83 -4.10 7.64
N VAL A 12 -14.16 -4.53 8.87
CA VAL A 12 -14.69 -3.59 9.87
C VAL A 12 -13.64 -2.57 10.31
N CYS A 13 -12.40 -3.01 10.54
CA CYS A 13 -11.30 -2.09 10.89
C CYS A 13 -11.02 -1.10 9.74
N ALA A 14 -11.11 -1.54 8.49
CA ALA A 14 -10.90 -0.69 7.33
C ALA A 14 -11.97 0.42 7.22
N ALA A 15 -13.23 0.12 7.55
CA ALA A 15 -14.29 1.11 7.58
C ALA A 15 -14.00 2.24 8.59
N GLU A 16 -13.50 1.89 9.78
CA GLU A 16 -13.11 2.89 10.80
C GLU A 16 -11.87 3.70 10.38
N LEU A 17 -10.91 3.07 9.69
CA LEU A 17 -9.71 3.77 9.21
C LEU A 17 -9.99 4.71 8.02
N LEU A 18 -11.05 4.48 7.24
CA LEU A 18 -11.44 5.39 6.15
C LEU A 18 -11.71 6.81 6.64
N GLU A 19 -12.26 6.97 7.85
CA GLU A 19 -12.51 8.28 8.48
C GLU A 19 -11.21 9.04 8.77
N ARG A 20 -10.06 8.35 8.76
CA ARG A 20 -8.74 8.89 9.10
C ARG A 20 -7.72 8.70 7.98
N VAL A 21 -8.18 8.41 6.76
CA VAL A 21 -7.29 8.06 5.65
C VAL A 21 -6.32 9.17 5.28
N ASP A 22 -6.73 10.42 5.39
CA ASP A 22 -5.89 11.58 5.06
C ASP A 22 -4.69 11.67 6.01
N ALA A 23 -4.92 11.49 7.32
CA ALA A 23 -3.85 11.46 8.32
C ALA A 23 -2.90 10.27 8.10
N LEU A 24 -3.42 9.10 7.74
CA LEU A 24 -2.58 7.93 7.39
C LEU A 24 -1.74 8.19 6.14
N ALA A 25 -2.31 8.87 5.14
CA ALA A 25 -1.62 9.22 3.91
C ALA A 25 -0.50 10.24 4.15
N ASP A 26 -0.73 11.25 5.00
CA ASP A 26 0.29 12.20 5.42
C ASP A 26 1.43 11.53 6.18
N ASP A 27 1.09 10.64 7.12
CA ASP A 27 2.09 9.85 7.85
C ASP A 27 2.90 8.94 6.93
N LEU A 28 2.23 8.30 5.95
CA LEU A 28 2.89 7.46 4.97
C LEU A 28 3.86 8.28 4.11
N PHE A 29 3.39 9.40 3.56
CA PHE A 29 4.21 10.28 2.75
C PHE A 29 5.44 10.76 3.52
N ARG A 30 5.25 11.25 4.74
CA ARG A 30 6.33 11.70 5.63
C ARG A 30 7.34 10.59 5.92
N LYS A 31 6.88 9.36 6.18
CA LYS A 31 7.76 8.19 6.40
C LYS A 31 8.58 7.87 5.16
N ILE A 32 7.95 7.80 3.97
CA ILE A 32 8.64 7.53 2.71
C ILE A 32 9.73 8.58 2.45
N THR A 33 9.40 9.87 2.56
CA THR A 33 10.37 10.94 2.29
C THR A 33 11.47 11.04 3.34
N THR A 34 11.22 10.56 4.57
CA THR A 34 12.24 10.52 5.63
C THR A 34 13.15 9.29 5.51
N GLU A 35 12.59 8.13 5.22
CA GLU A 35 13.28 6.84 5.28
C GLU A 35 13.89 6.40 3.93
N VAL A 36 13.41 6.95 2.80
CA VAL A 36 13.81 6.51 1.46
C VAL A 36 14.52 7.64 0.70
N ALA A 37 15.87 7.62 0.71
CA ALA A 37 16.68 8.72 0.21
C ALA A 37 16.40 9.16 -1.25
N PRO A 38 16.11 8.26 -2.22
CA PRO A 38 15.69 8.69 -3.56
C PRO A 38 14.38 9.46 -3.59
N TYR A 39 13.42 9.13 -2.72
CA TYR A 39 12.15 9.86 -2.61
C TYR A 39 12.33 11.26 -2.01
N ALA A 40 13.26 11.42 -1.08
CA ALA A 40 13.59 12.72 -0.48
C ALA A 40 14.18 13.75 -1.48
N ARG A 41 14.66 13.28 -2.63
CA ARG A 41 15.34 14.10 -3.65
C ARG A 41 14.54 14.26 -4.95
N LEU A 42 13.27 13.83 -4.95
CA LEU A 42 12.39 14.02 -6.10
C LEU A 42 12.08 15.51 -6.29
N SER A 43 11.74 15.90 -7.52
CA SER A 43 11.21 17.23 -7.77
C SER A 43 9.86 17.44 -7.07
N ASP A 44 9.50 18.69 -6.82
CA ASP A 44 8.23 19.04 -6.16
C ASP A 44 7.00 18.47 -6.90
N GLU A 45 7.04 18.47 -8.24
CA GLU A 45 5.98 17.90 -9.07
C GLU A 45 5.82 16.39 -8.84
N ILE A 46 6.91 15.64 -8.86
CA ILE A 46 6.87 14.18 -8.63
C ILE A 46 6.47 13.91 -7.19
N MET A 47 6.93 14.72 -6.24
CA MET A 47 6.61 14.60 -4.84
C MET A 47 5.11 14.82 -4.55
N ALA A 48 4.50 15.81 -5.20
CA ALA A 48 3.04 16.00 -5.16
C ALA A 48 2.28 14.79 -5.71
N ASP A 49 2.72 14.23 -6.85
CA ASP A 49 2.13 13.01 -7.40
C ASP A 49 2.29 11.79 -6.47
N VAL A 50 3.41 11.67 -5.74
CA VAL A 50 3.58 10.63 -4.70
C VAL A 50 2.55 10.80 -3.58
N ARG A 51 2.35 12.03 -3.08
CA ARG A 51 1.38 12.32 -2.02
C ARG A 51 -0.04 11.96 -2.46
N ASP A 52 -0.46 12.45 -3.63
CA ASP A 52 -1.78 12.20 -4.19
C ASP A 52 -2.00 10.71 -4.51
N PHE A 53 -0.97 10.00 -4.96
CA PHE A 53 -1.04 8.57 -5.15
C PHE A 53 -1.24 7.82 -3.83
N ASN A 54 -0.45 8.14 -2.80
CA ASN A 54 -0.53 7.46 -1.51
C ASN A 54 -1.91 7.58 -0.87
N GLU A 55 -2.48 8.79 -0.88
CA GLU A 55 -3.83 9.04 -0.35
C GLU A 55 -4.90 8.24 -1.12
N ARG A 56 -4.92 8.38 -2.45
CA ARG A 56 -5.88 7.66 -3.30
C ARG A 56 -5.77 6.14 -3.14
N ASN A 57 -4.54 5.64 -3.11
CA ASN A 57 -4.28 4.20 -3.00
C ASN A 57 -4.68 3.63 -1.63
N LEU A 58 -4.41 4.35 -0.54
CA LEU A 58 -4.88 3.94 0.79
C LEU A 58 -6.41 3.95 0.85
N ARG A 59 -7.03 5.02 0.36
CA ARG A 59 -8.50 5.15 0.33
C ARG A 59 -9.13 4.03 -0.49
N GLU A 60 -8.59 3.72 -1.66
CA GLU A 60 -9.09 2.64 -2.52
C GLU A 60 -8.97 1.27 -1.82
N GLN A 61 -7.81 0.93 -1.26
CA GLN A 61 -7.61 -0.34 -0.56
C GLN A 61 -8.56 -0.49 0.63
N LEU A 62 -8.65 0.53 1.48
CA LEU A 62 -9.54 0.52 2.65
C LEU A 62 -11.02 0.43 2.23
N THR A 63 -11.42 1.13 1.16
CA THR A 63 -12.78 1.07 0.61
C THR A 63 -13.09 -0.32 0.08
N CYS A 64 -12.16 -0.97 -0.63
CA CYS A 64 -12.33 -2.34 -1.08
C CYS A 64 -12.49 -3.31 0.09
N MET A 65 -11.63 -3.22 1.11
CA MET A 65 -11.73 -4.03 2.32
C MET A 65 -13.07 -3.83 3.04
N ALA A 66 -13.46 -2.58 3.29
CA ALA A 66 -14.68 -2.23 4.03
C ALA A 66 -15.97 -2.73 3.34
N HIS A 67 -15.97 -2.83 2.01
CA HIS A 67 -17.09 -3.34 1.23
C HIS A 67 -16.94 -4.82 0.84
N HIS A 68 -16.00 -5.56 1.45
CA HIS A 68 -15.69 -6.95 1.13
C HIS A 68 -15.43 -7.20 -0.38
N ARG A 69 -14.85 -6.21 -1.06
CA ARG A 69 -14.45 -6.32 -2.46
C ARG A 69 -12.98 -6.74 -2.56
N PRO A 70 -12.58 -7.45 -3.63
CA PRO A 70 -11.18 -7.80 -3.82
C PRO A 70 -10.29 -6.56 -3.87
N VAL A 71 -9.22 -6.55 -3.08
CA VAL A 71 -8.16 -5.56 -3.16
C VAL A 71 -7.29 -5.91 -4.35
N ARG A 72 -7.23 -5.01 -5.33
CA ARG A 72 -6.49 -5.20 -6.59
C ARG A 72 -5.19 -4.40 -6.61
N THR A 73 -4.30 -4.79 -7.52
CA THR A 73 -2.97 -4.19 -7.66
C THR A 73 -2.88 -3.17 -8.80
N ASP A 74 -3.99 -2.79 -9.44
CA ASP A 74 -3.99 -1.95 -10.66
C ASP A 74 -3.40 -0.55 -10.42
N SER A 75 -3.77 0.10 -9.32
CA SER A 75 -3.20 1.39 -8.87
C SER A 75 -1.69 1.29 -8.64
N THR A 76 -1.25 0.20 -7.96
CA THR A 76 0.15 -0.15 -7.76
C THR A 76 0.90 -0.28 -9.09
N ARG A 77 0.34 -1.00 -10.08
CA ARG A 77 0.95 -1.14 -11.41
C ARG A 77 1.18 0.23 -12.06
N GLN A 78 0.19 1.12 -12.01
CA GLN A 78 0.31 2.45 -12.60
C GLN A 78 1.39 3.29 -11.92
N SER A 79 1.46 3.25 -10.58
CA SER A 79 2.48 3.96 -9.80
C SER A 79 3.89 3.44 -10.11
N VAL A 80 4.07 2.13 -10.15
CA VAL A 80 5.36 1.49 -10.45
C VAL A 80 5.85 1.88 -11.85
N ARG A 81 4.96 1.89 -12.87
CA ARG A 81 5.32 2.37 -14.21
C ARG A 81 5.82 3.81 -14.17
N ARG A 82 5.09 4.72 -13.50
CA ARG A 82 5.49 6.12 -13.37
C ARG A 82 6.87 6.26 -12.73
N ARG A 83 7.11 5.58 -11.60
CA ARG A 83 8.40 5.65 -10.89
C ARG A 83 9.56 5.06 -11.68
N ALA A 84 9.33 3.96 -12.41
CA ALA A 84 10.31 3.40 -13.33
C ALA A 84 10.65 4.38 -14.46
N THR A 85 9.65 5.00 -15.10
CA THR A 85 9.85 6.02 -16.15
C THR A 85 10.57 7.27 -15.62
N GLN A 86 10.34 7.63 -14.36
CA GLN A 86 11.04 8.74 -13.69
C GLN A 86 12.44 8.38 -13.19
N GLY A 87 12.91 7.14 -13.41
CA GLY A 87 14.24 6.69 -13.02
C GLY A 87 14.42 6.45 -11.51
N VAL A 88 13.33 6.33 -10.74
CA VAL A 88 13.41 5.99 -9.31
C VAL A 88 13.87 4.53 -9.17
N PRO A 89 14.96 4.24 -8.45
CA PRO A 89 15.50 2.88 -8.33
C PRO A 89 14.48 1.86 -7.77
N LEU A 90 14.51 0.62 -8.29
CA LEU A 90 13.58 -0.45 -7.89
C LEU A 90 13.61 -0.73 -6.37
N ASP A 91 14.79 -0.76 -5.77
CA ASP A 91 14.97 -0.98 -4.34
C ASP A 91 14.30 0.14 -3.52
N ALA A 92 14.36 1.39 -4.00
CA ALA A 92 13.68 2.52 -3.37
C ALA A 92 12.16 2.42 -3.52
N VAL A 93 11.66 2.00 -4.68
CA VAL A 93 10.22 1.75 -4.89
C VAL A 93 9.74 0.65 -3.96
N LEU A 94 10.43 -0.49 -3.90
CA LEU A 94 10.09 -1.60 -3.01
C LEU A 94 10.10 -1.18 -1.54
N HIS A 95 11.11 -0.40 -1.11
CA HIS A 95 11.18 0.10 0.25
C HIS A 95 9.99 1.02 0.59
N ALA A 96 9.59 1.91 -0.33
CA ALA A 96 8.41 2.75 -0.14
C ALA A 96 7.11 1.92 0.00
N PHE A 97 6.95 0.87 -0.81
CA PHE A 97 5.81 -0.06 -0.68
C PHE A 97 5.83 -0.81 0.66
N LEU A 98 6.99 -1.28 1.12
CA LEU A 98 7.13 -1.94 2.43
C LEU A 98 6.73 -1.01 3.59
N ILE A 99 7.12 0.26 3.53
CA ILE A 99 6.70 1.28 4.51
C ILE A 99 5.18 1.43 4.51
N GLY A 100 4.57 1.52 3.31
CA GLY A 100 3.11 1.62 3.15
C GLY A 100 2.35 0.44 3.74
N TYR A 101 2.78 -0.78 3.42
CA TYR A 101 2.16 -1.99 3.95
C TYR A 101 2.34 -2.14 5.45
N ARG A 102 3.52 -1.81 5.99
CA ARG A 102 3.76 -1.82 7.44
C ARG A 102 2.82 -0.86 8.16
N LEU A 103 2.72 0.38 7.68
CA LEU A 103 1.81 1.39 8.25
C LEU A 103 0.34 0.93 8.20
N LEU A 104 -0.10 0.38 7.07
CA LEU A 104 -1.46 -0.12 6.91
C LEU A 104 -1.73 -1.32 7.84
N ALA A 105 -0.79 -2.26 7.92
CA ALA A 105 -0.89 -3.43 8.78
C ALA A 105 -0.94 -3.05 10.26
N ASP A 106 -0.04 -2.17 10.71
CA ASP A 106 -0.03 -1.67 12.09
C ASP A 106 -1.37 -1.02 12.44
N ALA A 107 -1.87 -0.12 11.58
CA ALA A 107 -3.14 0.57 11.80
C ALA A 107 -4.33 -0.41 11.89
N LEU A 108 -4.40 -1.39 10.99
CA LEU A 108 -5.49 -2.38 10.96
C LEU A 108 -5.42 -3.34 12.14
N ILE A 109 -4.23 -3.85 12.47
CA ILE A 109 -4.04 -4.82 13.55
C ILE A 109 -4.24 -4.15 14.92
N ASP A 110 -3.82 -2.91 15.09
CA ASP A 110 -4.07 -2.15 16.33
C ASP A 110 -5.57 -1.93 16.55
N ARG A 111 -6.34 -1.63 15.50
CA ARG A 111 -7.80 -1.59 15.61
C ARG A 111 -8.37 -2.96 15.93
N ALA A 112 -7.97 -4.00 15.21
CA ALA A 112 -8.44 -5.36 15.42
C ALA A 112 -8.29 -5.81 16.89
N LYS A 113 -7.12 -5.58 17.49
CA LYS A 113 -6.83 -5.92 18.90
C LYS A 113 -7.72 -5.19 19.92
N GLN A 114 -8.23 -4.01 19.57
CA GLN A 114 -9.09 -3.22 20.46
C GLN A 114 -10.56 -3.64 20.40
N ARG A 115 -10.94 -4.50 19.45
CA ARG A 115 -12.34 -4.88 19.24
C ARG A 115 -12.79 -5.94 20.24
N PRO A 116 -13.93 -5.75 20.93
CA PRO A 116 -14.50 -6.75 21.82
C PRO A 116 -14.73 -8.09 21.12
N GLY A 117 -14.34 -9.18 21.79
CA GLY A 117 -14.54 -10.54 21.28
C GLY A 117 -13.52 -11.00 20.23
N THR A 118 -12.55 -10.17 19.86
CA THR A 118 -11.46 -10.57 18.95
C THR A 118 -10.56 -11.60 19.62
N THR A 119 -10.37 -12.75 18.96
CA THR A 119 -9.48 -13.82 19.42
C THR A 119 -8.08 -13.68 18.83
N MET A 120 -7.12 -14.43 19.37
CA MET A 120 -5.76 -14.50 18.80
C MET A 120 -5.79 -15.12 17.39
N ASP A 121 -6.70 -16.07 17.13
CA ASP A 121 -6.85 -16.69 15.81
C ASP A 121 -7.33 -15.67 14.77
N ASP A 122 -8.29 -14.81 15.14
CA ASP A 122 -8.76 -13.74 14.24
C ASP A 122 -7.62 -12.76 13.87
N VAL A 123 -6.79 -12.39 14.85
CA VAL A 123 -5.61 -11.52 14.63
C VAL A 123 -4.58 -12.23 13.74
N ALA A 124 -4.36 -13.53 13.93
CA ALA A 124 -3.46 -14.32 13.09
C ALA A 124 -3.97 -14.40 11.64
N GLN A 125 -5.27 -14.67 11.44
CA GLN A 125 -5.90 -14.69 10.11
C GLN A 125 -5.81 -13.32 9.42
N ALA A 126 -6.08 -12.24 10.15
CA ALA A 126 -5.93 -10.87 9.66
C ALA A 126 -4.47 -10.58 9.24
N SER A 127 -3.51 -10.98 10.07
CA SER A 127 -2.08 -10.79 9.80
C SER A 127 -1.62 -11.57 8.56
N MET A 128 -2.07 -12.82 8.40
CA MET A 128 -1.79 -13.63 7.20
C MET A 128 -2.36 -12.99 5.92
N ALA A 129 -3.58 -12.43 5.98
CA ALA A 129 -4.17 -11.74 4.84
C ALA A 129 -3.37 -10.49 4.44
N LEU A 130 -2.89 -9.70 5.42
CA LEU A 130 -2.03 -8.54 5.16
C LEU A 130 -0.68 -8.95 4.56
N TRP A 131 -0.11 -10.06 5.03
CA TRP A 131 1.10 -10.63 4.45
C TRP A 131 0.88 -11.04 2.98
N SER A 132 -0.23 -11.70 2.67
CA SER A 132 -0.57 -12.06 1.28
C SER A 132 -0.76 -10.84 0.38
N LEU A 133 -1.32 -9.74 0.89
CA LEU A 133 -1.42 -8.48 0.13
C LEU A 133 -0.04 -7.90 -0.17
N LEU A 134 0.87 -7.87 0.82
CA LEU A 134 2.23 -7.41 0.63
C LEU A 134 3.00 -8.27 -0.40
N ASP A 135 2.88 -9.59 -0.34
CA ASP A 135 3.51 -10.50 -1.30
C ASP A 135 3.00 -10.24 -2.73
N ALA A 136 1.68 -10.14 -2.91
CA ALA A 136 1.07 -9.84 -4.21
C ALA A 136 1.52 -8.48 -4.78
N ALA A 137 1.59 -7.45 -3.93
CA ALA A 137 2.09 -6.15 -4.33
C ALA A 137 3.59 -6.17 -4.66
N SER A 138 4.41 -6.85 -3.86
CA SER A 138 5.86 -6.95 -4.09
C SER A 138 6.19 -7.66 -5.40
N ARG A 139 5.48 -8.73 -5.74
CA ARG A 139 5.57 -9.40 -7.05
C ARG A 139 5.17 -8.45 -8.18
N THR A 140 4.05 -7.76 -8.01
CA THR A 140 3.56 -6.78 -8.98
C THR A 140 4.56 -5.65 -9.22
N VAL A 141 5.18 -5.11 -8.16
CA VAL A 141 6.21 -4.08 -8.26
C VAL A 141 7.40 -4.58 -9.08
N ASN A 142 7.92 -5.77 -8.75
CA ASN A 142 9.06 -6.35 -9.48
C ASN A 142 8.76 -6.56 -10.97
N ASP A 143 7.64 -7.21 -11.28
CA ASP A 143 7.29 -7.56 -12.65
C ASP A 143 7.03 -6.32 -13.49
N VAL A 144 6.20 -5.40 -13.00
CA VAL A 144 5.86 -4.17 -13.75
C VAL A 144 7.08 -3.28 -13.91
N TYR A 145 7.93 -3.16 -12.91
CA TYR A 145 9.14 -2.35 -13.01
C TYR A 145 10.08 -2.91 -14.09
N ARG A 146 10.33 -4.23 -14.08
CA ARG A 146 11.15 -4.91 -15.10
C ARG A 146 10.57 -4.71 -16.50
N ASP A 147 9.27 -4.96 -16.67
CA ASP A 147 8.60 -4.80 -17.96
C ASP A 147 8.67 -3.36 -18.47
N THR A 148 8.54 -2.38 -17.57
CA THR A 148 8.65 -0.96 -17.92
C THR A 148 10.05 -0.62 -18.42
N LEU A 149 11.11 -1.09 -17.74
CA LEU A 149 12.48 -0.87 -18.19
C LEU A 149 12.75 -1.51 -19.57
N VAL A 150 12.25 -2.73 -19.79
CA VAL A 150 12.37 -3.40 -21.11
C VAL A 150 11.66 -2.58 -22.18
N SER A 151 10.49 -2.02 -21.88
CA SER A 151 9.76 -1.18 -22.83
C SER A 151 10.46 0.15 -23.12
N LEU A 152 11.18 0.73 -22.16
CA LEU A 152 11.92 1.99 -22.34
C LEU A 152 13.23 1.82 -23.12
N ALA A 153 13.77 0.60 -23.17
CA ALA A 153 15.00 0.27 -23.88
C ALA A 153 14.78 -0.11 -25.35
N ARG A 154 13.52 -0.20 -25.80
CA ARG A 154 13.14 -0.46 -27.20
C ARG A 154 12.96 0.84 -27.96
#